data_AF-A0A835LT19-F1
#
_entry.id   AF-A0A835LT19-F1
#
_cell.length_a   1.000
_cell.length_b   1.000
_cell.length_c   1.000
_cell.angle_alpha   90.00
_cell.angle_beta   90.00
_cell.angle_gamma   90.00
#
_symmetry.space_group_name_H-M   'P 1'
#
loop_
_entity.id
_entity.type
_entity.pdbx_description
1 polymer ?
#
loop_
_entity_poly.entity_id
_entity_poly.type
_entity_poly.pdbx_seq_one_letter_code
_entity_poly.pdbx_strand_id
1 'polypeptide(L)'
;MKIWLSLRLGLLNKSLTLDAVQEGMVLTAYVKSIEDHGYILQFGLSSFSGFLPRRNKDGCEMKVNAGQLLQGVVRNIDNTRRVVHMNSDPDIVSKCVTKDIKGISIDLLVPGMMVNARVQSTLENGIMLSFLTYFTGTVDIFHLENVCPSTAWKEEYNQHKKMNARILFIDPSTRAVGLTMNPHLVHNKAPPSRFDVSDKEIKKLEKKFKEGNHVRVRIVGFRHLEGQAMGIMKVVNGTLFFVIVPIYLLYCFS
;
A
#
# COMPACT_ATOMS: atom_id res chain seq x y z
N MET A 1 22.74 11.53 -1.30
CA MET A 1 21.43 11.30 -0.66
C MET A 1 21.44 9.89 -0.08
N LYS A 2 21.19 9.74 1.23
CA LYS A 2 21.04 8.42 1.88
C LYS A 2 19.54 8.20 2.16
N ILE A 3 19.03 7.03 1.84
CA ILE A 3 17.63 6.66 2.05
C ILE A 3 17.61 5.59 3.14
N TRP A 4 16.85 5.84 4.21
CA TRP A 4 16.67 4.90 5.30
C TRP A 4 15.39 4.11 5.10
N LEU A 5 15.49 2.79 5.26
CA LEU A 5 14.35 1.91 5.15
C LEU A 5 14.13 1.16 6.47
N SER A 6 12.94 1.26 7.06
CA SER A 6 12.50 0.50 8.23
C SER A 6 11.10 -0.12 8.05
N LEU A 7 10.95 -1.41 8.34
CA LEU A 7 9.65 -2.09 8.43
C LEU A 7 9.03 -2.01 9.84
N ARG A 8 9.59 -1.20 10.74
CA ARG A 8 9.11 -1.09 12.13
C ARG A 8 7.80 -0.31 12.16
N LEU A 9 6.69 -1.02 12.37
CA LEU A 9 5.37 -0.39 12.49
C LEU A 9 5.27 0.64 13.62
N GLY A 10 6.07 0.52 14.67
CA GLY A 10 6.10 1.53 15.75
C GLY A 10 6.60 2.91 15.29
N LEU A 11 7.33 2.99 14.17
CA LEU A 11 7.68 4.26 13.55
C LEU A 11 6.54 4.77 12.65
N LEU A 12 5.91 3.86 11.88
CA LEU A 12 4.81 4.18 10.97
C LEU A 12 3.57 4.67 11.71
N ASN A 13 3.20 3.96 12.78
CA ASN A 13 1.95 4.18 13.51
C ASN A 13 2.18 4.98 14.80
N LYS A 14 3.28 5.73 14.93
CA LYS A 14 3.65 6.41 16.18
C LYS A 14 2.52 7.30 16.75
N SER A 15 1.76 7.95 15.86
CA SER A 15 0.68 8.87 16.21
C SER A 15 -0.71 8.20 16.24
N LEU A 16 -0.80 6.90 15.99
CA LEU A 16 -2.07 6.18 15.89
C LEU A 16 -2.62 5.86 17.29
N THR A 17 -3.82 6.33 17.59
CA THR A 17 -4.57 5.99 18.80
C THR A 17 -5.84 5.23 18.44
N LEU A 18 -6.41 4.47 19.40
CA LEU A 18 -7.63 3.72 19.16
C LEU A 18 -8.81 4.62 18.75
N ASP A 19 -8.87 5.84 19.28
CA ASP A 19 -9.93 6.81 18.98
C ASP A 19 -9.89 7.33 17.53
N ALA A 20 -8.67 7.38 16.97
CA ALA A 20 -8.41 7.77 15.59
C ALA A 20 -8.70 6.64 14.60
N VAL A 21 -8.71 5.38 15.05
CA VAL A 21 -9.06 4.23 14.22
C VAL A 21 -10.56 4.28 13.90
N GLN A 22 -10.89 4.03 12.63
CA GLN A 22 -12.26 4.05 12.14
C GLN A 22 -12.53 2.81 11.28
N GLU A 23 -13.78 2.37 11.26
CA GLU A 23 -14.22 1.33 10.35
C GLU A 23 -13.97 1.74 8.89
N GLY A 24 -13.46 0.80 8.10
CA GLY A 24 -13.07 1.03 6.71
C GLY A 24 -11.63 1.54 6.52
N MET A 25 -10.91 1.90 7.59
CA MET A 25 -9.48 2.20 7.48
C MET A 25 -8.69 0.94 7.15
N VAL A 26 -7.69 1.08 6.27
CA VAL A 26 -6.70 0.04 5.99
C VAL A 26 -5.50 0.26 6.90
N LEU A 27 -5.18 -0.72 7.75
CA LEU A 27 -4.04 -0.68 8.65
C LEU A 27 -3.07 -1.82 8.32
N THR A 28 -1.78 -1.55 8.50
CA THR A 28 -0.75 -2.60 8.44
C THR A 28 -0.43 -3.09 9.85
N ALA A 29 -0.40 -4.40 10.03
CA ALA A 29 -0.07 -5.07 11.30
C ALA A 29 0.84 -6.26 11.05
N TYR A 30 1.55 -6.73 12.08
CA TYR A 30 2.21 -8.03 12.05
C TYR A 30 1.45 -9.05 12.91
N VAL A 31 1.53 -10.32 12.53
CA VAL A 31 0.98 -11.43 13.33
C VAL A 31 1.85 -11.62 14.57
N LYS A 32 1.29 -11.38 15.74
CA LYS A 32 1.95 -11.60 17.03
C LYS A 32 1.87 -13.05 17.47
N SER A 33 0.66 -13.63 17.44
CA SER A 33 0.41 -15.02 17.78
C SER A 33 -0.69 -15.60 16.89
N ILE A 34 -0.69 -16.93 16.82
CA ILE A 34 -1.69 -17.73 16.11
C ILE A 34 -2.53 -18.42 17.18
N GLU A 35 -3.83 -18.19 17.15
CA GLU A 35 -4.81 -18.76 18.08
C GLU A 35 -5.73 -19.73 17.33
N ASP A 36 -6.52 -20.54 18.06
CA ASP A 36 -7.40 -21.55 17.46
C ASP A 36 -8.43 -20.95 16.48
N HIS A 37 -8.96 -19.77 16.81
CA HIS A 37 -10.03 -19.10 16.06
C HIS A 37 -9.53 -17.98 15.14
N GLY A 38 -8.24 -17.64 15.16
CA GLY A 38 -7.73 -16.51 14.41
C GLY A 38 -6.30 -16.12 14.76
N TYR A 39 -5.93 -14.92 14.34
CA TYR A 39 -4.59 -14.36 14.50
C TYR A 39 -4.66 -13.12 15.36
N ILE A 40 -3.76 -13.02 16.34
CA ILE A 40 -3.58 -11.79 17.12
C ILE A 40 -2.58 -10.92 16.37
N LEU A 41 -2.97 -9.69 16.13
CA LEU A 41 -2.21 -8.71 15.38
C LEU A 41 -1.68 -7.61 16.28
N GLN A 42 -0.52 -7.06 15.93
CA GLN A 42 0.05 -5.90 16.60
C GLN A 42 0.42 -4.84 15.57
N PHE A 43 0.11 -3.58 15.90
CA PHE A 43 0.32 -2.41 15.04
C PHE A 43 1.63 -1.68 15.34
N GLY A 44 2.52 -2.26 16.13
CA GLY A 44 3.75 -1.60 16.61
C GLY A 44 3.56 -0.65 17.79
N LEU A 45 2.36 -0.63 18.38
CA LEU A 45 2.00 0.15 19.57
C LEU A 45 1.47 -0.80 20.65
N SER A 46 1.67 -0.49 21.92
CA SER A 46 1.14 -1.27 23.06
C SER A 46 -0.28 -0.86 23.48
N SER A 47 -0.85 0.18 22.86
CA SER A 47 -2.11 0.81 23.28
C SER A 47 -3.36 -0.04 22.96
N PHE A 48 -3.33 -0.82 21.90
CA PHE A 48 -4.41 -1.73 21.48
C PHE A 48 -3.85 -2.90 20.65
N SER A 49 -4.62 -3.96 20.51
CA SER A 49 -4.28 -5.13 19.69
C SER A 49 -5.28 -5.30 18.56
N GLY A 50 -4.94 -6.11 17.55
CA GLY A 50 -5.86 -6.48 16.47
C GLY A 50 -6.21 -7.95 16.52
N PHE A 51 -7.35 -8.30 15.95
CA PHE A 51 -7.77 -9.69 15.75
C PHE A 51 -8.20 -9.90 14.31
N LEU A 52 -7.70 -10.97 13.68
CA LEU A 52 -8.07 -11.39 12.34
C LEU A 52 -8.63 -12.81 12.39
N PRO A 53 -9.90 -13.05 12.03
CA PRO A 53 -10.47 -14.39 12.03
C PRO A 53 -9.77 -15.26 10.99
N ARG A 54 -9.59 -16.55 11.31
CA ARG A 54 -8.92 -17.52 10.41
C ARG A 54 -9.73 -17.84 9.16
N ARG A 55 -11.05 -17.81 9.29
CA ARG A 55 -12.01 -18.00 8.19
C ARG A 55 -12.60 -16.66 7.80
N ASN A 56 -12.41 -16.30 6.53
CA ASN A 56 -13.23 -15.25 5.92
C ASN A 56 -14.64 -15.79 5.65
N LYS A 57 -15.60 -14.89 5.41
CA LYS A 57 -17.01 -15.26 5.15
C LYS A 57 -17.18 -16.22 3.97
N ASP A 58 -16.19 -16.30 3.09
CA ASP A 58 -16.16 -17.16 1.90
C ASP A 58 -15.51 -18.54 2.13
N GLY A 59 -15.14 -18.88 3.37
CA GLY A 59 -14.63 -20.21 3.74
C GLY A 59 -13.16 -20.48 3.37
N CYS A 60 -12.47 -19.55 2.69
CA CYS A 60 -11.03 -19.66 2.47
C CYS A 60 -10.24 -19.50 3.78
N GLU A 61 -9.41 -20.48 4.10
CA GLU A 61 -8.44 -20.38 5.19
C GLU A 61 -7.21 -19.59 4.71
N MET A 62 -6.92 -18.48 5.37
CA MET A 62 -5.71 -17.71 5.11
C MET A 62 -4.58 -18.26 5.97
N LYS A 63 -3.57 -18.89 5.36
CA LYS A 63 -2.39 -19.36 6.08
C LYS A 63 -1.42 -18.21 6.26
N VAL A 64 -1.31 -17.70 7.49
CA VAL A 64 -0.38 -16.63 7.84
C VAL A 64 0.60 -17.12 8.90
N ASN A 65 1.87 -16.75 8.76
CA ASN A 65 2.91 -17.10 9.72
C ASN A 65 3.04 -16.03 10.80
N ALA A 66 3.44 -16.44 12.02
CA ALA A 66 3.82 -15.49 13.06
C ALA A 66 4.98 -14.59 12.59
N GLY A 67 4.91 -13.31 12.89
CA GLY A 67 5.87 -12.28 12.45
C GLY A 67 5.61 -11.72 11.04
N GLN A 68 4.70 -12.30 10.25
CA GLN A 68 4.37 -11.79 8.93
C GLN A 68 3.60 -10.45 9.01
N LEU A 69 3.96 -9.50 8.15
CA LEU A 69 3.20 -8.27 7.94
C LEU A 69 2.02 -8.50 7.00
N LEU A 70 0.87 -7.93 7.35
CA LEU A 70 -0.35 -7.97 6.54
C LEU A 70 -1.09 -6.63 6.61
N GLN A 71 -1.83 -6.33 5.54
CA GLN A 71 -2.75 -5.21 5.50
C GLN A 71 -4.16 -5.72 5.72
N GLY A 72 -4.90 -5.07 6.62
CA GLY A 72 -6.28 -5.41 6.92
C GLY A 72 -7.15 -4.18 6.99
N VAL A 73 -8.41 -4.34 6.58
CA VAL A 73 -9.46 -3.34 6.76
C VAL A 73 -10.08 -3.51 8.13
N VAL A 74 -10.22 -2.41 8.86
CA VAL A 74 -10.94 -2.35 10.13
C VAL A 74 -12.43 -2.58 9.90
N ARG A 75 -12.96 -3.64 10.52
CA ARG A 75 -14.38 -4.03 10.44
C ARG A 75 -15.19 -3.56 11.62
N ASN A 76 -14.62 -3.66 12.81
CA ASN A 76 -15.26 -3.32 14.07
C ASN A 76 -14.16 -2.99 15.10
N ILE A 77 -14.45 -2.13 16.04
CA ILE A 77 -13.57 -1.70 17.12
C ILE A 77 -14.24 -2.01 18.45
N ASP A 78 -13.68 -2.97 19.21
CA ASP A 78 -14.07 -3.23 20.59
C ASP A 78 -13.28 -2.29 21.52
N ASN A 79 -13.91 -1.20 21.93
CA ASN A 79 -13.31 -0.21 22.83
C ASN A 79 -13.08 -0.75 24.25
N THR A 80 -13.90 -1.69 24.71
CA THR A 80 -13.81 -2.26 26.07
C THR A 80 -12.58 -3.14 26.19
N ARG A 81 -12.33 -4.00 25.20
CA ARG A 81 -11.16 -4.90 25.16
C ARG A 81 -9.95 -4.27 24.47
N ARG A 82 -10.12 -3.09 23.86
CA ARG A 82 -9.13 -2.43 23.01
C ARG A 82 -8.61 -3.35 21.90
N VAL A 83 -9.55 -4.01 21.22
CA VAL A 83 -9.29 -4.93 20.13
C VAL A 83 -9.92 -4.43 18.83
N VAL A 84 -9.11 -4.33 17.78
CA VAL A 84 -9.55 -3.95 16.44
C VAL A 84 -9.75 -5.21 15.60
N HIS A 85 -10.99 -5.48 15.19
CA HIS A 85 -11.31 -6.60 14.31
C HIS A 85 -11.01 -6.23 12.86
N MET A 86 -10.13 -7.01 12.22
CA MET A 86 -9.67 -6.77 10.87
C MET A 86 -10.17 -7.82 9.88
N ASN A 87 -10.17 -7.48 8.60
CA ASN A 87 -10.33 -8.41 7.48
C ASN A 87 -9.20 -8.15 6.48
N SER A 88 -8.47 -9.20 6.11
CA SER A 88 -7.29 -9.13 5.24
C SER A 88 -7.56 -9.55 3.80
N ASP A 89 -8.82 -9.62 3.38
CA ASP A 89 -9.19 -9.93 2.00
C ASP A 89 -8.60 -8.91 1.01
N PRO A 90 -7.76 -9.33 0.05
CA PRO A 90 -7.16 -8.43 -0.93
C PRO A 90 -8.17 -7.61 -1.74
N ASP A 91 -9.33 -8.18 -2.07
CA ASP A 91 -10.36 -7.50 -2.87
C ASP A 91 -11.06 -6.40 -2.07
N ILE A 92 -11.16 -6.58 -0.75
CA ILE A 92 -11.76 -5.60 0.15
C ILE A 92 -10.74 -4.51 0.45
N VAL A 93 -9.49 -4.89 0.78
CA VAL A 93 -8.38 -3.97 1.03
C VAL A 93 -8.13 -3.05 -0.16
N SER A 94 -8.22 -3.57 -1.39
CA SER A 94 -8.01 -2.78 -2.60
C SER A 94 -9.12 -1.76 -2.88
N LYS A 95 -10.34 -1.96 -2.38
CA LYS A 95 -11.52 -1.11 -2.65
C LYS A 95 -11.88 -0.18 -1.48
N CYS A 96 -11.31 -0.38 -0.30
CA CYS A 96 -11.65 0.41 0.88
C CYS A 96 -11.09 1.83 0.79
N VAL A 97 -12.01 2.79 0.68
CA VAL A 97 -11.71 4.23 0.66
C VAL A 97 -11.82 4.79 2.08
N THR A 98 -10.77 5.46 2.55
CA THR A 98 -10.77 6.17 3.83
C THR A 98 -11.74 7.33 3.78
N LYS A 99 -12.60 7.41 4.80
CA LYS A 99 -13.59 8.48 4.98
C LYS A 99 -13.09 9.45 6.04
N ASP A 100 -13.43 10.71 5.89
CA ASP A 100 -13.14 11.75 6.88
C ASP A 100 -14.33 11.93 7.83
N ILE A 101 -14.51 11.01 8.79
CA ILE A 101 -15.68 11.02 9.68
C ILE A 101 -15.41 11.82 10.96
N LYS A 102 -14.17 11.79 11.48
CA LYS A 102 -13.80 12.43 12.76
C LYS A 102 -12.71 13.51 12.63
N GLY A 103 -12.31 13.87 11.40
CA GLY A 103 -11.08 14.63 11.17
C GLY A 103 -9.85 13.73 11.28
N ILE A 104 -8.97 13.76 10.28
CA ILE A 104 -7.75 12.93 10.22
C ILE A 104 -6.52 13.84 10.18
N SER A 105 -5.71 13.91 11.23
CA SER A 105 -4.48 14.72 11.17
C SER A 105 -3.50 14.20 10.10
N ILE A 106 -2.58 15.07 9.65
CA ILE A 106 -1.58 14.69 8.65
C ILE A 106 -0.72 13.50 9.09
N ASP A 107 -0.50 13.37 10.41
CA ASP A 107 0.31 12.30 11.01
C ASP A 107 -0.34 10.91 10.92
N LEU A 108 -1.63 10.85 10.58
CA LEU A 108 -2.36 9.61 10.36
C LEU A 108 -2.42 9.23 8.88
N LEU A 109 -1.97 10.12 7.98
CA LEU A 109 -1.83 9.78 6.56
C LEU A 109 -0.63 8.86 6.40
N VAL A 110 -0.86 7.71 5.78
CA VAL A 110 0.19 6.74 5.47
C VAL A 110 0.24 6.45 3.98
N PRO A 111 1.44 6.16 3.43
CA PRO A 111 1.55 5.60 2.10
C PRO A 111 0.70 4.34 1.96
N GLY A 112 0.10 4.17 0.79
CA GLY A 112 -0.83 3.09 0.51
C GLY A 112 -2.27 3.39 0.94
N MET A 113 -2.60 4.49 1.61
CA MET A 113 -3.99 4.79 1.99
C MET A 113 -4.80 5.23 0.76
N MET A 114 -6.00 4.66 0.56
CA MET A 114 -6.90 5.06 -0.53
C MET A 114 -7.83 6.17 -0.06
N VAL A 115 -7.93 7.25 -0.85
CA VAL A 115 -8.72 8.44 -0.54
C VAL A 115 -9.63 8.80 -1.71
N ASN A 116 -10.81 9.33 -1.38
CA ASN A 116 -11.63 10.03 -2.37
C ASN A 116 -11.10 11.45 -2.53
N ALA A 117 -10.76 11.81 -3.75
CA ALA A 117 -10.14 13.07 -4.08
C ALA A 117 -10.95 13.81 -5.15
N ARG A 118 -10.82 15.12 -5.20
CA ARG A 118 -11.47 16.02 -6.17
C ARG A 118 -10.43 16.81 -6.91
N VAL A 119 -10.60 16.95 -8.22
CA VAL A 119 -9.71 17.81 -9.01
C VAL A 119 -9.88 19.26 -8.56
N GLN A 120 -8.80 19.86 -8.06
CA GLN A 120 -8.75 21.27 -7.73
C GLN A 120 -8.26 22.10 -8.92
N SER A 121 -7.19 21.64 -9.58
CA SER A 121 -6.67 22.27 -10.80
C SER A 121 -5.77 21.30 -11.58
N THR A 122 -5.62 21.56 -12.88
CA THR A 122 -4.65 20.89 -13.75
C THR A 122 -3.37 21.73 -13.79
N LEU A 123 -2.22 21.07 -13.67
CA LEU A 123 -0.88 21.67 -13.72
C LEU A 123 -0.21 21.35 -15.06
N GLU A 124 1.02 21.82 -15.27
CA GLU A 124 1.79 21.50 -16.48
C GLU A 124 2.21 20.03 -16.52
N ASN A 125 2.62 19.48 -15.37
CA ASN A 125 3.19 18.14 -15.22
C ASN A 125 2.27 17.16 -14.44
N GLY A 126 1.02 17.51 -14.19
CA GLY A 126 0.12 16.68 -13.39
C GLY A 126 -1.17 17.37 -12.99
N ILE A 127 -1.81 16.85 -11.94
CA ILE A 127 -3.05 17.42 -11.39
C ILE A 127 -2.91 17.63 -9.88
N MET A 128 -3.53 18.71 -9.39
CA MET A 128 -3.69 18.95 -7.96
C MET A 128 -5.07 18.49 -7.53
N LEU A 129 -5.11 17.66 -6.49
CA LEU A 129 -6.31 17.09 -5.92
C LEU A 129 -6.51 17.55 -4.48
N SER A 130 -7.76 17.77 -4.09
CA SER A 130 -8.15 17.94 -2.70
C SER A 130 -8.81 16.66 -2.17
N PHE A 131 -8.50 16.24 -0.95
CA PHE A 131 -9.01 15.00 -0.35
C PHE A 131 -9.16 15.14 1.16
N LEU A 132 -9.97 14.26 1.78
CA LEU A 132 -10.24 14.26 3.23
C LEU A 132 -10.52 15.69 3.77
N THR A 133 -11.43 16.39 3.09
CA THR A 133 -11.93 17.74 3.38
C THR A 133 -10.93 18.89 3.16
N TYR A 134 -9.71 18.82 3.71
CA TYR A 134 -8.77 19.96 3.75
C TYR A 134 -7.37 19.66 3.22
N PHE A 135 -7.03 18.41 2.92
CA PHE A 135 -5.71 18.10 2.38
C PHE A 135 -5.65 18.37 0.89
N THR A 136 -4.44 18.70 0.44
CA THR A 136 -4.09 18.83 -0.96
C THR A 136 -2.94 17.90 -1.29
N GLY A 137 -2.97 17.31 -2.48
CA GLY A 137 -1.93 16.44 -2.97
C GLY A 137 -1.82 16.52 -4.49
N THR A 138 -0.68 16.11 -5.02
CA THR A 138 -0.38 16.17 -6.45
C THR A 138 -0.25 14.78 -7.03
N VAL A 139 -0.82 14.56 -8.21
CA VAL A 139 -0.59 13.38 -9.04
C VAL A 139 0.23 13.81 -10.24
N ASP A 140 1.42 13.25 -10.40
CA ASP A 140 2.26 13.47 -11.58
C ASP A 140 1.66 12.80 -12.82
N ILE A 141 1.95 13.32 -14.01
CA ILE A 141 1.46 12.81 -15.30
C ILE A 141 1.69 11.31 -15.48
N PHE A 142 2.79 10.74 -14.95
CA PHE A 142 3.09 9.30 -15.04
C PHE A 142 2.25 8.42 -14.10
N HIS A 143 1.53 9.06 -13.18
CA HIS A 143 0.67 8.42 -12.18
C HIS A 143 -0.82 8.64 -12.42
N LEU A 144 -1.19 9.24 -13.56
CA LEU A 144 -2.57 9.34 -14.00
C LEU A 144 -3.17 7.97 -14.35
N GLU A 145 -4.48 7.93 -14.53
CA GLU A 145 -5.23 6.70 -14.84
C GLU A 145 -4.79 6.10 -16.19
N ASN A 146 -4.44 6.97 -17.15
CA ASN A 146 -3.95 6.61 -18.48
C ASN A 146 -2.42 6.62 -18.53
N VAL A 147 -1.82 5.45 -18.79
CA VAL A 147 -0.36 5.23 -18.81
C VAL A 147 0.33 5.92 -20.00
N CYS A 148 -0.44 6.27 -21.04
CA CYS A 148 0.01 7.07 -22.18
C CYS A 148 -0.96 8.24 -22.39
N PRO A 149 -0.81 9.35 -21.64
CA PRO A 149 -1.67 10.50 -21.83
C PRO A 149 -1.48 11.05 -23.25
N SER A 150 -2.58 11.18 -23.99
CA SER A 150 -2.59 11.95 -25.23
C SER A 150 -2.25 13.42 -24.93
N THR A 151 -1.93 14.23 -25.93
CA THR A 151 -1.67 15.67 -25.75
C THR A 151 -2.85 16.41 -25.11
N ALA A 152 -4.05 15.83 -25.12
CA ALA A 152 -5.30 16.36 -24.57
C ALA A 152 -5.67 15.81 -23.18
N TRP A 153 -4.76 15.14 -22.46
CA TRP A 153 -5.05 14.53 -21.15
C TRP A 153 -5.69 15.49 -20.13
N LYS A 154 -5.39 16.79 -20.23
CA LYS A 154 -5.96 17.84 -19.35
C LYS A 154 -7.49 17.92 -19.43
N GLU A 155 -8.08 17.60 -20.58
CA GLU A 155 -9.53 17.64 -20.80
C GLU A 155 -10.27 16.51 -20.06
N GLU A 156 -9.57 15.43 -19.73
CA GLU A 156 -10.14 14.29 -18.98
C GLU A 156 -10.34 14.62 -17.48
N TYR A 157 -9.64 15.65 -16.97
CA TYR A 157 -9.55 16.02 -15.56
C TYR A 157 -10.17 17.40 -15.30
N ASN A 158 -11.46 17.53 -15.56
CA ASN A 158 -12.22 18.73 -15.24
C ASN A 158 -12.24 19.02 -13.74
N GLN A 159 -12.26 20.30 -13.37
CA GLN A 159 -12.36 20.73 -11.97
C GLN A 159 -13.58 20.11 -11.28
N HIS A 160 -13.44 19.81 -9.99
CA HIS A 160 -14.44 19.19 -9.12
C HIS A 160 -14.81 17.73 -9.44
N LYS A 161 -14.24 17.13 -10.50
CA LYS A 161 -14.39 15.69 -10.77
C LYS A 161 -13.88 14.87 -9.58
N LYS A 162 -14.71 13.94 -9.09
CA LYS A 162 -14.38 13.02 -7.99
C LYS A 162 -13.72 11.78 -8.53
N MET A 163 -12.62 11.37 -7.90
CA MET A 163 -11.80 10.23 -8.33
C MET A 163 -11.21 9.54 -7.09
N ASN A 164 -10.85 8.27 -7.23
CA ASN A 164 -10.12 7.57 -6.17
C ASN A 164 -8.63 7.63 -6.46
N ALA A 165 -7.85 7.98 -5.44
CA ALA A 165 -6.40 8.01 -5.52
C ALA A 165 -5.81 7.29 -4.31
N ARG A 166 -4.58 6.80 -4.45
CA ARG A 166 -3.82 6.22 -3.35
C ARG A 166 -2.64 7.12 -3.00
N ILE A 167 -2.38 7.29 -1.70
CA ILE A 167 -1.20 8.03 -1.25
C ILE A 167 0.06 7.24 -1.59
N LEU A 168 0.99 7.86 -2.33
CA LEU A 168 2.30 7.28 -2.63
C LEU A 168 3.33 7.61 -1.57
N PHE A 169 3.37 8.89 -1.17
CA PHE A 169 4.30 9.39 -0.17
C PHE A 169 3.71 10.62 0.51
N ILE A 170 4.20 10.88 1.72
CA ILE A 170 4.02 12.14 2.43
C ILE A 170 5.43 12.64 2.72
N ASP A 171 5.74 13.88 2.33
CA ASP A 171 6.94 14.56 2.75
C ASP A 171 6.67 15.20 4.12
N PRO A 172 7.31 14.74 5.21
CA PRO A 172 7.07 15.28 6.55
C PRO A 172 7.58 16.73 6.70
N SER A 173 8.57 17.15 5.92
CA SER A 173 9.17 18.49 5.99
C SER A 173 8.29 19.52 5.28
N THR A 174 7.85 19.22 4.06
CA THR A 174 7.04 20.15 3.25
C THR A 174 5.53 19.95 3.42
N ARG A 175 5.12 18.84 4.06
CA ARG A 175 3.73 18.35 4.12
C ARG A 175 3.13 18.07 2.75
N ALA A 176 3.95 17.98 1.71
CA ALA A 176 3.50 17.63 0.37
C ALA A 176 3.06 16.16 0.32
N VAL A 177 1.88 15.93 -0.26
CA VAL A 177 1.34 14.57 -0.44
C VAL A 177 1.38 14.22 -1.92
N GLY A 178 2.13 13.17 -2.24
CA GLY A 178 2.13 12.55 -3.57
C GLY A 178 1.02 11.52 -3.66
N LEU A 179 0.18 11.62 -4.69
CA LEU A 179 -0.93 10.72 -4.96
C LEU A 179 -0.70 9.94 -6.27
N THR A 180 -1.33 8.77 -6.39
CA THR A 180 -1.39 8.00 -7.63
C THR A 180 -2.82 7.63 -8.01
N MET A 181 -3.08 7.67 -9.31
CA MET A 181 -4.28 7.16 -9.95
C MET A 181 -4.02 5.99 -10.90
N ASN A 182 -2.75 5.59 -11.05
CA ASN A 182 -2.39 4.41 -11.84
C ASN A 182 -3.23 3.19 -11.41
N PRO A 183 -3.96 2.53 -12.33
CA PRO A 183 -4.90 1.46 -12.00
C PRO A 183 -4.27 0.33 -11.18
N HIS A 184 -3.03 -0.04 -11.47
CA HIS A 184 -2.34 -1.11 -10.75
C HIS A 184 -2.12 -0.73 -9.28
N LEU A 185 -1.71 0.51 -9.03
CA LEU A 185 -1.43 0.98 -7.68
C LEU A 185 -2.71 1.27 -6.90
N VAL A 186 -3.73 1.82 -7.59
CA VAL A 186 -5.06 2.01 -7.01
C VAL A 186 -5.64 0.66 -6.58
N HIS A 187 -5.48 -0.40 -7.38
CA HIS A 187 -6.00 -1.73 -7.06
C HIS A 187 -5.05 -2.63 -6.24
N ASN A 188 -3.90 -2.11 -5.77
CA ASN A 188 -2.86 -2.93 -5.10
C ASN A 188 -2.46 -4.18 -5.92
N LYS A 189 -2.48 -4.08 -7.25
CA LYS A 189 -2.05 -5.13 -8.17
C LYS A 189 -0.62 -4.86 -8.60
N ALA A 190 0.14 -5.94 -8.82
CA ALA A 190 1.43 -5.82 -9.47
C ALA A 190 1.23 -5.20 -10.86
N PRO A 191 2.12 -4.29 -11.30
CA PRO A 191 2.13 -3.84 -12.69
C PRO A 191 2.30 -5.05 -13.63
N PRO A 192 1.74 -5.00 -14.84
CA PRO A 192 1.96 -6.03 -15.84
C PRO A 192 3.45 -6.15 -16.13
N SER A 193 3.95 -7.39 -16.16
CA SER A 193 5.34 -7.67 -16.53
C SER A 193 5.58 -7.19 -17.95
N ARG A 194 6.52 -6.26 -18.15
CA ARG A 194 6.88 -5.71 -19.48
C ARG A 194 7.64 -6.71 -20.37
N PHE A 195 7.83 -7.94 -19.93
CA PHE A 195 8.51 -8.99 -20.68
C PHE A 195 7.58 -10.21 -20.75
N ASP A 196 7.26 -10.65 -21.96
CA ASP A 196 6.65 -11.96 -22.22
C ASP A 196 7.67 -13.04 -21.88
N VAL A 197 7.69 -13.46 -20.62
CA VAL A 197 8.40 -14.67 -20.22
C VAL A 197 7.53 -15.83 -20.69
N SER A 198 8.00 -16.57 -21.69
CA SER A 198 7.26 -17.72 -22.21
C SER A 198 6.87 -18.70 -21.10
N ASP A 199 5.72 -19.36 -21.20
CA ASP A 199 5.22 -20.31 -20.18
C ASP A 199 6.24 -21.42 -19.83
N LYS A 200 7.11 -21.79 -20.78
CA LYS A 200 8.18 -22.76 -20.56
C LYS A 200 9.23 -22.25 -19.57
N GLU A 201 9.52 -20.97 -19.59
CA GLU A 201 10.45 -20.32 -18.66
C GLU A 201 9.82 -20.10 -17.29
N ILE A 202 8.52 -19.76 -17.21
CA ILE A 202 7.78 -19.65 -15.95
C ILE A 202 7.76 -20.98 -15.19
N LYS A 203 7.40 -22.08 -15.85
CA LYS A 203 7.41 -23.44 -15.24
C LYS A 203 8.80 -23.87 -14.76
N LYS A 204 9.86 -23.40 -15.42
CA LYS A 204 11.25 -23.65 -15.02
C LYS A 204 11.64 -22.83 -13.79
N LEU A 205 11.09 -21.62 -13.66
CA LEU A 205 11.28 -20.74 -12.50
C LEU A 205 10.54 -21.24 -11.27
N GLU A 206 9.27 -21.66 -11.38
CA GLU A 206 8.50 -22.22 -10.25
C GLU A 206 9.15 -23.50 -9.69
N LYS A 207 9.74 -24.33 -10.56
CA LYS A 207 10.53 -25.49 -10.11
C LYS A 207 11.80 -25.10 -9.36
N LYS A 208 12.41 -23.98 -9.73
CA LYS A 208 13.70 -23.51 -9.20
C LYS A 208 13.55 -22.63 -7.96
N PHE A 209 12.44 -21.91 -7.86
CA PHE A 209 12.10 -20.96 -6.80
C PHE A 209 10.76 -21.34 -6.20
N LYS A 210 10.79 -22.28 -5.25
CA LYS A 210 9.61 -22.69 -4.50
C LYS A 210 9.26 -21.64 -3.44
N GLU A 211 7.97 -21.49 -3.17
CA GLU A 211 7.47 -20.66 -2.09
C GLU A 211 8.15 -21.06 -0.76
N GLY A 212 8.67 -20.06 -0.02
CA GLY A 212 9.45 -20.27 1.20
C GLY A 212 10.99 -20.30 1.02
N ASN A 213 11.51 -20.30 -0.22
CA ASN A 213 12.95 -20.20 -0.46
C ASN A 213 13.46 -18.76 -0.28
N HIS A 214 14.56 -18.59 0.46
CA HIS A 214 15.25 -17.31 0.56
C HIS A 214 16.27 -17.17 -0.58
N VAL A 215 16.08 -16.18 -1.45
CA VAL A 215 17.00 -15.89 -2.54
C VAL A 215 17.63 -14.52 -2.37
N ARG A 216 18.93 -14.44 -2.62
CA ARG A 216 19.68 -13.18 -2.56
C ARG A 216 19.39 -12.37 -3.82
N VAL A 217 18.65 -11.28 -3.67
CA VAL A 217 18.33 -10.34 -4.74
C VAL A 217 19.23 -9.12 -4.63
N ARG A 218 19.86 -8.70 -5.74
CA ARG A 218 20.63 -7.45 -5.79
C ARG A 218 19.69 -6.34 -6.21
N ILE A 219 19.41 -5.35 -5.36
CA ILE A 219 18.62 -4.19 -5.77
C ILE A 219 19.43 -3.40 -6.82
N VAL A 220 18.83 -3.15 -7.99
CA VAL A 220 19.48 -2.46 -9.12
C VAL A 220 18.88 -1.10 -9.38
N GLY A 221 17.62 -0.88 -9.01
CA GLY A 221 17.00 0.42 -9.15
C GLY A 221 15.83 0.59 -8.21
N PHE A 222 15.60 1.84 -7.83
CA PHE A 222 14.41 2.26 -7.10
C PHE A 222 13.60 3.15 -8.02
N ARG A 223 12.40 2.71 -8.38
CA ARG A 223 11.39 3.61 -8.95
C ARG A 223 10.71 4.29 -7.79
N HIS A 224 11.31 5.40 -7.38
CA HIS A 224 10.89 6.14 -6.20
C HIS A 224 9.41 6.57 -6.32
N LEU A 225 9.02 7.04 -7.51
CA LEU A 225 7.66 7.49 -7.81
C LEU A 225 6.64 6.34 -7.79
N GLU A 226 7.00 5.14 -8.25
CA GLU A 226 6.13 3.96 -8.22
C GLU A 226 6.16 3.22 -6.89
N GLY A 227 7.03 3.63 -5.95
CA GLY A 227 7.26 2.93 -4.69
C GLY A 227 7.73 1.50 -4.92
N GLN A 228 8.64 1.27 -5.87
CA GLN A 228 9.07 -0.08 -6.26
C GLN A 228 10.59 -0.22 -6.28
N ALA A 229 11.08 -1.32 -5.72
CA ALA A 229 12.48 -1.73 -5.84
C ALA A 229 12.56 -2.76 -6.94
N MET A 230 13.30 -2.44 -7.99
CA MET A 230 13.73 -3.41 -9.00
C MET A 230 14.99 -4.09 -8.49
N GLY A 231 14.86 -5.36 -8.16
CA GLY A 231 15.97 -6.24 -7.85
C GLY A 231 16.33 -7.14 -9.01
N ILE A 232 17.62 -7.36 -9.25
CA ILE A 232 18.09 -8.39 -10.16
C ILE A 232 18.45 -9.63 -9.37
N MET A 233 17.91 -10.75 -9.82
CA MET A 233 18.32 -12.07 -9.39
C MET A 233 19.24 -12.66 -10.47
N LYS A 234 20.49 -12.92 -10.11
CA LYS A 234 21.47 -13.52 -11.01
C LYS A 234 21.30 -15.04 -10.98
N VAL A 235 20.79 -15.62 -12.07
CA VAL A 235 20.72 -17.08 -12.19
C VAL A 235 22.01 -17.59 -12.85
N VAL A 236 22.54 -18.71 -12.36
CA VAL A 236 23.87 -19.30 -12.68
C VAL A 236 24.10 -19.59 -14.19
N ASN A 237 23.13 -19.38 -15.08
CA ASN A 237 23.26 -19.60 -16.52
C ASN A 237 23.05 -18.30 -17.35
N GLY A 238 23.55 -17.16 -16.87
CA GLY A 238 23.62 -15.92 -17.68
C GLY A 238 22.33 -15.10 -17.80
N THR A 239 21.17 -15.63 -17.43
CA THR A 239 19.89 -14.89 -17.46
C THR A 239 19.73 -14.02 -16.20
N LEU A 240 19.62 -12.70 -16.38
CA LEU A 240 19.26 -11.75 -15.34
C LEU A 240 17.73 -11.59 -15.28
N PHE A 241 17.13 -11.74 -14.10
CA PHE A 241 15.69 -11.54 -13.91
C PHE A 241 15.42 -10.37 -12.97
N PHE A 242 14.40 -9.57 -13.29
CA PHE A 242 13.96 -8.44 -12.46
C PHE A 242 12.82 -8.87 -11.53
N VAL A 243 12.97 -8.62 -10.23
CA VAL A 243 11.96 -8.76 -9.19
C VAL A 243 11.51 -7.36 -8.80
N ILE A 244 10.21 -7.09 -8.89
CA ILE A 244 9.62 -5.83 -8.44
C ILE A 244 9.10 -6.05 -7.03
N VAL A 245 9.72 -5.41 -6.05
CA VAL A 245 9.23 -5.39 -4.67
C VAL A 245 8.50 -4.08 -4.43
N PRO A 246 7.18 -4.09 -4.14
CA PRO A 246 6.48 -2.88 -3.71
C PRO A 246 7.04 -2.41 -2.35
N ILE A 247 7.57 -1.19 -2.33
CA ILE A 247 8.17 -0.48 -1.19
C ILE A 247 7.15 0.46 -0.53
N TYR A 248 5.84 0.23 -0.63
CA TYR A 248 4.81 1.13 -0.06
C TYR A 248 4.87 1.33 1.47
N LEU A 249 5.89 0.82 2.16
CA LEU A 249 6.04 0.89 3.62
C LEU A 249 7.08 1.91 4.11
N LEU A 250 7.67 2.71 3.22
CA LEU A 250 9.07 3.07 3.43
C LEU A 250 9.47 4.44 2.86
N TYR A 251 8.78 5.50 3.30
CA TYR A 251 9.33 6.85 3.22
C TYR A 251 9.27 7.49 4.61
N CYS A 252 10.38 7.42 5.34
CA CYS A 252 10.60 8.23 6.52
C CYS A 252 11.80 9.14 6.19
N PHE A 253 11.52 10.38 5.78
CA PHE A 253 12.52 11.44 5.81
C PHE A 253 12.62 11.93 7.26
N SER A 254 13.83 11.96 7.80
CA SER A 254 14.18 12.72 9.01
C SER A 254 15.34 13.63 8.68
#